data_AF-A0A7S1IGB7-F1
#
_entry.id   AF-A0A7S1IGB7-F1
#
_cell.length_a   1.000
_cell.length_b   1.000
_cell.length_c   1.000
_cell.angle_alpha   90.00
_cell.angle_beta   90.00
_cell.angle_gamma   90.00
#
_symmetry.space_group_name_H-M   'P 1'
#
loop_
_entity.id
_entity.type
_entity.pdbx_description
1 polymer ?
#
loop_
_entity_poly.entity_id
_entity_poly.type
_entity_poly.pdbx_seq_one_letter_code
_entity_poly.pdbx_strand_id
1 'polypeptide(L)'
;DILSHFAVIPVRPLGTNCSSEVLYLPIEPLAVALRHPGFPCSDGRQLLDHASNSTATLVRTDYLVFMPPHWYTPMRRAFFFDLGSTYFDDLLKTLLQRYRTLAGIEFDRIFAWEAKPLSPQQYWERVDLNMTHKVHFYNTPTSARITHPMSALRIILNDVEPDDFVVFKLDIDDNPTEVKIILTILQTPALIARIDEVLWEHHVKGSPTQWYGWGNMRKSKGRYTTLGS
;
A
#
# COMPACT_ATOMS: atom_id res chain seq x y z
N ASP A 1 5.58 -7.98 -17.24
CA ASP A 1 4.43 -8.29 -16.39
C ASP A 1 4.57 -7.45 -15.12
N ILE A 2 3.62 -6.58 -14.77
CA ILE A 2 3.75 -5.75 -13.56
C ILE A 2 3.83 -6.62 -12.29
N LEU A 3 3.24 -7.82 -12.36
CA LEU A 3 3.33 -8.81 -11.31
C LEU A 3 4.71 -9.48 -11.25
N SER A 4 5.46 -9.48 -12.35
CA SER A 4 6.87 -9.89 -12.35
C SER A 4 7.81 -8.82 -11.79
N HIS A 5 7.30 -7.62 -11.49
CA HIS A 5 8.01 -6.50 -10.87
C HIS A 5 7.65 -6.29 -9.39
N PHE A 6 6.89 -7.20 -8.78
CA PHE A 6 6.59 -7.21 -7.34
C PHE A 6 7.82 -7.52 -6.48
N ALA A 7 9.01 -7.01 -6.81
CA ALA A 7 10.24 -7.47 -6.18
C ALA A 7 11.41 -6.52 -6.46
N VAL A 8 11.43 -5.29 -5.94
CA VAL A 8 12.69 -4.53 -5.87
C VAL A 8 12.67 -3.50 -4.73
N ILE A 9 13.42 -3.76 -3.65
CA ILE A 9 14.09 -2.69 -2.87
C ILE A 9 15.51 -3.19 -2.56
N PRO A 10 16.57 -2.46 -2.94
CA PRO A 10 17.92 -2.77 -2.50
C PRO A 10 18.09 -2.35 -1.03
N VAL A 11 18.11 -3.32 -0.10
CA VAL A 11 18.48 -3.05 1.30
C VAL A 11 20.00 -2.88 1.38
N ARG A 12 20.47 -1.77 1.95
CA ARG A 12 21.89 -1.61 2.30
C ARG A 12 22.13 -2.17 3.69
N PRO A 13 23.02 -3.17 3.89
CA PRO A 13 23.41 -3.56 5.23
C PRO A 13 24.26 -2.45 5.86
N LEU A 14 23.95 -2.08 7.11
CA LEU A 14 24.86 -1.33 7.96
C LEU A 14 25.92 -2.30 8.51
N GLY A 15 27.16 -2.22 8.02
CA GLY A 15 28.32 -2.88 8.63
C GLY A 15 29.22 -3.68 7.68
N THR A 16 30.46 -3.19 7.55
CA THR A 16 31.77 -3.70 7.08
C THR A 16 32.00 -5.06 6.40
N ASN A 17 31.01 -5.80 5.89
CA ASN A 17 31.25 -6.86 4.90
C ASN A 17 30.25 -6.74 3.76
N CYS A 18 30.73 -6.22 2.62
CA CYS A 18 29.95 -6.03 1.41
C CYS A 18 29.59 -7.37 0.74
N SER A 19 28.68 -8.13 1.34
CA SER A 19 27.76 -8.96 0.59
C SER A 19 26.49 -8.13 0.41
N SER A 20 26.27 -7.61 -0.80
CA SER A 20 25.02 -6.93 -1.15
C SER A 20 23.94 -7.99 -1.35
N GLU A 21 23.39 -8.47 -0.25
CA GLU A 21 22.25 -9.38 -0.32
C GLU A 21 21.03 -8.56 -0.78
N VAL A 22 20.65 -8.76 -2.05
CA VAL A 22 19.43 -8.16 -2.62
C VAL A 22 18.27 -8.91 -2.02
N LEU A 23 17.61 -8.28 -1.06
CA LEU A 23 16.40 -8.82 -0.46
C LEU A 23 15.19 -8.46 -1.33
N TYR A 24 14.42 -9.47 -1.73
CA TYR A 24 13.23 -9.28 -2.56
C TYR A 24 11.99 -9.24 -1.66
N LEU A 25 11.52 -8.04 -1.34
CA LEU A 25 10.24 -7.84 -0.65
C LEU A 25 9.10 -7.72 -1.67
N PRO A 26 8.05 -8.56 -1.59
CA PRO A 26 6.87 -8.41 -2.42
C PRO A 26 6.09 -7.14 -2.07
N ILE A 27 5.45 -6.51 -3.07
CA ILE A 27 4.40 -5.50 -2.82
C ILE A 27 3.26 -6.23 -2.10
N GLU A 28 2.85 -5.72 -0.95
CA GLU A 28 1.82 -6.37 -0.14
C GLU A 28 0.43 -6.06 -0.70
N PRO A 29 -0.35 -7.09 -1.11
CA PRO A 29 -1.67 -6.87 -1.68
C PRO A 29 -2.70 -6.51 -0.61
N LEU A 30 -3.40 -5.41 -0.84
CA LEU A 30 -4.52 -4.99 0.00
C LEU A 30 -5.80 -5.81 -0.23
N ALA A 31 -5.92 -6.47 -1.39
CA ALA A 31 -7.03 -7.36 -1.68
C ALA A 31 -6.93 -8.65 -0.83
N VAL A 32 -7.95 -8.92 0.00
CA VAL A 32 -7.95 -10.04 0.97
C VAL A 32 -7.84 -11.41 0.33
N ALA A 33 -8.49 -11.58 -0.82
CA ALA A 33 -8.40 -12.80 -1.62
C ALA A 33 -6.95 -13.14 -1.98
N LEU A 34 -6.06 -12.16 -2.05
CA LEU A 34 -4.67 -12.38 -2.39
C LEU A 34 -3.78 -12.72 -1.19
N ARG A 35 -4.21 -12.47 0.06
CA ARG A 35 -3.39 -12.72 1.27
C ARG A 35 -3.90 -13.82 2.20
N HIS A 36 -5.20 -14.15 2.15
CA HIS A 36 -5.76 -15.11 3.08
C HIS A 36 -5.28 -16.55 2.76
N PRO A 37 -4.68 -17.29 3.71
CA PRO A 37 -4.10 -18.62 3.45
C PRO A 37 -5.13 -19.68 3.06
N GLY A 38 -6.41 -19.43 3.35
CA GLY A 38 -7.53 -20.30 2.95
C GLY A 38 -8.09 -20.03 1.53
N PHE A 39 -7.58 -19.04 0.79
CA PHE A 39 -8.04 -18.76 -0.57
C PHE A 39 -7.22 -19.57 -1.61
N PRO A 40 -7.83 -20.15 -2.67
CA PRO A 40 -9.25 -20.24 -3.01
C PRO A 40 -9.85 -21.63 -2.67
N CYS A 41 -9.62 -22.17 -1.47
CA CYS A 41 -10.05 -23.54 -1.16
C CYS A 41 -11.55 -23.75 -1.45
N SER A 42 -11.84 -24.83 -2.19
CA SER A 42 -13.09 -25.11 -2.94
C SER A 42 -14.37 -25.25 -2.11
N ASP A 43 -14.28 -25.19 -0.80
CA ASP A 43 -15.46 -25.10 0.06
C ASP A 43 -15.83 -23.63 0.25
N GLY A 44 -15.85 -22.86 -0.85
CA GLY A 44 -16.06 -21.41 -0.92
C GLY A 44 -17.32 -20.88 -0.23
N ARG A 45 -18.12 -21.79 0.32
CA ARG A 45 -19.10 -21.56 1.38
C ARG A 45 -18.48 -21.07 2.68
N GLN A 46 -17.34 -21.53 3.21
CA GLN A 46 -16.88 -21.07 4.54
C GLN A 46 -16.27 -19.65 4.57
N LEU A 47 -15.71 -19.16 3.47
CA LEU A 47 -15.21 -17.77 3.40
C LEU A 47 -16.34 -16.75 3.18
N LEU A 48 -17.49 -17.20 2.65
CA LEU A 48 -18.67 -16.37 2.35
C LEU A 48 -19.92 -16.70 3.22
N ASP A 49 -19.94 -17.78 3.99
CA ASP A 49 -21.09 -18.21 4.83
C ASP A 49 -20.90 -17.85 6.31
N HIS A 50 -19.68 -17.49 6.74
CA HIS A 50 -19.52 -16.67 7.94
C HIS A 50 -19.92 -15.19 7.70
N ALA A 51 -20.42 -14.90 6.50
CA ALA A 51 -20.90 -13.61 6.07
C ALA A 51 -22.37 -13.36 6.45
N SER A 52 -22.87 -13.98 7.53
CA SER A 52 -24.01 -13.42 8.27
C SER A 52 -23.63 -12.14 9.05
N ASN A 53 -22.35 -11.76 9.03
CA ASN A 53 -21.79 -10.45 9.42
C ASN A 53 -20.71 -9.99 8.40
N SER A 54 -21.05 -10.07 7.11
CA SER A 54 -20.21 -10.09 5.88
C SER A 54 -19.20 -8.98 5.61
N THR A 55 -19.00 -8.00 6.49
CA THR A 55 -17.96 -6.96 6.30
C THR A 55 -16.71 -7.19 7.14
N ALA A 56 -16.76 -8.03 8.18
CA ALA A 56 -15.66 -8.18 9.14
C ALA A 56 -14.51 -9.10 8.67
N THR A 57 -14.80 -10.09 7.81
CA THR A 57 -13.79 -11.09 7.38
C THR A 57 -12.97 -10.62 6.17
N LEU A 58 -13.55 -9.76 5.32
CA LEU A 58 -12.96 -9.22 4.10
C LEU A 58 -12.08 -7.98 4.33
N VAL A 59 -11.85 -7.58 5.58
CA VAL A 59 -10.97 -6.45 5.92
C VAL A 59 -9.96 -6.83 7.00
N ARG A 60 -9.82 -8.13 7.35
CA ARG A 60 -8.84 -8.56 8.35
C ARG A 60 -7.44 -8.19 7.90
N THR A 61 -6.86 -7.23 8.58
CA THR A 61 -5.47 -6.77 8.41
C THR A 61 -4.48 -7.72 9.07
N ASP A 62 -4.96 -8.75 9.78
CA ASP A 62 -4.15 -9.76 10.49
C ASP A 62 -3.15 -10.47 9.60
N TYR A 63 -3.45 -10.56 8.31
CA TYR A 63 -2.62 -11.19 7.29
C TYR A 63 -1.74 -10.20 6.53
N LEU A 64 -1.76 -8.91 6.88
CA LEU A 64 -0.80 -7.95 6.30
C LEU A 64 0.59 -8.23 6.86
N VAL A 65 1.53 -8.45 5.95
CA VAL A 65 2.95 -8.58 6.27
C VAL A 65 3.58 -7.19 6.28
N PHE A 66 4.04 -6.76 7.44
CA PHE A 66 4.80 -5.51 7.62
C PHE A 66 6.29 -5.82 7.60
N MET A 67 7.12 -4.83 7.27
CA MET A 67 8.56 -5.01 7.39
C MET A 67 8.94 -5.35 8.85
N PRO A 68 9.86 -6.30 9.09
CA PRO A 68 10.25 -6.66 10.44
C PRO A 68 10.85 -5.47 11.22
N PRO A 69 10.55 -5.32 12.53
CA PRO A 69 11.02 -4.21 13.36
C PRO A 69 12.53 -3.95 13.33
N HIS A 70 13.32 -5.01 13.15
CA HIS A 70 14.78 -4.94 13.14
C HIS A 70 15.37 -4.52 11.79
N TRP A 71 14.54 -4.33 10.76
CA TRP A 71 14.96 -3.82 9.45
C TRP A 71 14.72 -2.33 9.29
N TYR A 72 13.94 -1.72 10.18
CA TYR A 72 13.87 -0.27 10.25
C TYR A 72 15.23 0.25 10.76
N THR A 73 15.93 1.02 9.92
CA THR A 73 17.09 1.81 10.36
C THR A 73 16.62 2.86 11.37
N PRO A 74 17.50 3.53 12.13
CA PRO A 74 17.11 4.71 12.87
C PRO A 74 16.44 5.72 11.92
N MET A 75 15.13 5.92 12.09
CA MET A 75 14.30 6.76 11.23
C MET A 75 14.31 8.18 11.78
N ARG A 76 14.53 9.17 10.90
CA ARG A 76 14.42 10.58 11.31
C ARG A 76 12.96 11.00 11.47
N ARG A 77 12.12 10.62 10.51
CA ARG A 77 10.67 10.88 10.48
C ARG A 77 9.96 9.70 9.81
N ALA A 78 8.65 9.57 10.05
CA ALA A 78 7.80 8.58 9.40
C ALA A 78 6.62 9.24 8.67
N PHE A 79 6.40 8.81 7.43
CA PHE A 79 5.36 9.31 6.53
C PHE A 79 4.42 8.20 6.08
N PHE A 80 3.12 8.49 6.07
CA PHE A 80 2.11 7.60 5.49
C PHE A 80 1.40 8.33 4.34
N PHE A 81 1.44 7.76 3.15
CA PHE A 81 0.69 8.25 1.99
C PHE A 81 -0.47 7.29 1.71
N ASP A 82 -1.70 7.78 1.83
CA ASP A 82 -2.94 7.03 1.62
C ASP A 82 -3.69 7.57 0.40
N LEU A 83 -3.61 6.87 -0.72
CA LEU A 83 -4.35 7.21 -1.93
C LEU A 83 -5.63 6.36 -1.96
N GLY A 84 -6.77 7.06 -1.99
CA GLY A 84 -8.12 6.48 -1.84
C GLY A 84 -8.43 6.16 -0.38
N SER A 85 -8.32 7.18 0.46
CA SER A 85 -8.44 7.06 1.91
C SER A 85 -9.88 6.86 2.38
N THR A 86 -10.87 7.29 1.60
CA THR A 86 -12.27 7.40 2.06
C THR A 86 -12.35 8.22 3.36
N TYR A 87 -12.64 7.63 4.51
CA TYR A 87 -12.59 8.31 5.82
C TYR A 87 -11.42 7.82 6.68
N PHE A 88 -10.95 8.67 7.58
CA PHE A 88 -9.84 8.35 8.48
C PHE A 88 -10.08 7.08 9.31
N ASP A 89 -11.30 6.89 9.82
CA ASP A 89 -11.69 5.79 10.70
C ASP A 89 -11.93 4.45 9.97
N ASP A 90 -11.72 4.41 8.65
CA ASP A 90 -11.74 3.18 7.86
C ASP A 90 -10.40 2.42 7.97
N LEU A 91 -9.83 1.96 6.84
CA LEU A 91 -8.61 1.17 6.81
C LEU A 91 -7.40 1.95 7.33
N LEU A 92 -7.35 3.27 7.11
CA LEU A 92 -6.24 4.12 7.52
C LEU A 92 -5.94 4.00 9.02
N LYS A 93 -6.94 4.26 9.88
CA LYS A 93 -6.80 4.13 11.35
C LYS A 93 -6.30 2.74 11.76
N THR A 94 -6.83 1.70 11.12
CA THR A 94 -6.41 0.32 11.39
C THR A 94 -4.94 0.09 11.03
N LEU A 95 -4.48 0.58 9.87
CA LEU A 95 -3.08 0.46 9.44
C LEU A 95 -2.14 1.21 10.39
N LEU A 96 -2.48 2.46 10.72
CA LEU A 96 -1.68 3.28 11.64
C LEU A 96 -1.53 2.60 13.01
N GLN A 97 -2.62 2.01 13.54
CA GLN A 97 -2.57 1.28 14.79
C GLN A 97 -1.66 0.05 14.71
N ARG A 98 -1.64 -0.67 13.58
CA ARG A 98 -0.77 -1.85 13.41
C ARG A 98 0.70 -1.50 13.31
N TYR A 99 1.07 -0.46 12.57
CA TYR A 99 2.44 0.03 12.56
C TYR A 99 2.90 0.42 13.97
N ARG A 100 2.03 1.07 14.74
CA ARG A 100 2.32 1.42 16.12
C ARG A 100 2.51 0.20 17.01
N THR A 101 1.62 -0.79 16.94
CA THR A 101 1.65 -1.95 17.87
C THR A 101 2.67 -3.01 17.49
N LEU A 102 2.87 -3.25 16.20
CA LEU A 102 3.73 -4.34 15.71
C LEU A 102 5.16 -3.86 15.43
N ALA A 103 5.31 -2.62 14.99
CA ALA A 103 6.61 -2.06 14.60
C ALA A 103 7.10 -0.92 15.50
N GLY A 104 6.26 -0.43 16.43
CA GLY A 104 6.62 0.73 17.25
C GLY A 104 6.71 2.04 16.46
N ILE A 105 6.17 2.08 15.25
CA ILE A 105 6.23 3.25 14.37
C ILE A 105 5.03 4.15 14.64
N GLU A 106 5.32 5.40 14.98
CA GLU A 106 4.35 6.49 14.97
C GLU A 106 4.65 7.43 13.81
N PHE A 107 3.68 7.63 12.93
CA PHE A 107 3.84 8.54 11.81
C PHE A 107 3.83 10.00 12.26
N ASP A 108 4.73 10.80 11.69
CA ASP A 108 4.81 12.25 11.91
C ASP A 108 3.85 13.00 10.99
N ARG A 109 3.70 12.50 9.76
CA ARG A 109 2.83 13.09 8.73
C ARG A 109 2.08 12.01 7.97
N ILE A 110 0.78 12.24 7.79
CA ILE A 110 -0.12 11.35 7.09
C ILE A 110 -0.78 12.18 5.98
N PHE A 111 -0.57 11.80 4.73
CA PHE A 111 -1.16 12.46 3.58
C PHE A 111 -2.22 11.56 2.98
N ALA A 112 -3.48 12.00 2.97
CA ALA A 112 -4.63 11.21 2.55
C ALA A 112 -5.33 11.88 1.36
N TRP A 113 -5.57 11.13 0.28
CA TRP A 113 -6.31 11.59 -0.89
C TRP A 113 -7.62 10.83 -1.03
N GLU A 114 -8.69 11.55 -1.35
CA GLU A 114 -9.97 10.97 -1.74
C GLU A 114 -10.56 11.74 -2.93
N ALA A 115 -10.87 11.03 -4.01
CA ALA A 115 -11.41 11.63 -5.23
C ALA A 115 -12.91 11.92 -5.12
N LYS A 116 -13.66 11.10 -4.39
CA LYS A 116 -15.09 11.29 -4.13
C LYS A 116 -15.27 12.51 -3.24
N PRO A 117 -16.13 13.48 -3.60
CA PRO A 117 -16.39 14.63 -2.74
C PRO A 117 -16.92 14.18 -1.38
N LEU A 118 -16.22 14.58 -0.31
CA LEU A 118 -16.59 14.37 1.08
C LEU A 118 -16.80 15.73 1.76
N SER A 119 -17.71 15.78 2.74
CA SER A 119 -17.81 16.97 3.59
C SER A 119 -16.55 17.07 4.47
N PRO A 120 -15.83 18.22 4.46
CA PRO A 120 -14.69 18.41 5.35
C PRO A 120 -15.05 18.21 6.81
N GLN A 121 -16.23 18.69 7.24
CA GLN A 121 -16.72 18.51 8.60
C GLN A 121 -16.83 17.02 8.96
N GLN A 122 -17.49 16.23 8.10
CA GLN A 122 -17.68 14.80 8.35
C GLN A 122 -16.36 14.02 8.38
N TYR A 123 -15.39 14.42 7.56
CA TYR A 123 -14.06 13.80 7.58
C TYR A 123 -13.32 14.12 8.89
N TRP A 124 -13.23 15.41 9.25
CA TRP A 124 -12.45 15.84 10.41
C TRP A 124 -13.07 15.45 11.76
N GLU A 125 -14.40 15.29 11.85
CA GLU A 125 -15.07 14.75 13.04
C GLU A 125 -14.68 13.29 13.35
N ARG A 126 -14.16 12.55 12.35
CA ARG A 126 -13.74 11.16 12.48
C ARG A 126 -12.24 11.00 12.71
N VAL A 127 -11.45 12.07 12.58
CA VAL A 127 -10.02 12.05 12.85
C VAL A 127 -9.81 12.09 14.36
N ASP A 128 -9.02 11.15 14.89
CA ASP A 128 -8.68 11.13 16.32
C ASP A 128 -7.99 12.46 16.71
N LEU A 129 -8.38 13.04 17.86
CA LEU A 129 -7.92 14.38 18.28
C LEU A 129 -6.40 14.52 18.33
N ASN A 130 -5.70 13.46 18.72
CA ASN A 130 -4.23 13.44 18.77
C ASN A 130 -3.56 13.26 17.40
N MET A 131 -4.33 12.98 16.34
CA MET A 131 -3.85 12.80 14.97
C MET A 131 -4.16 14.00 14.07
N THR A 132 -5.05 14.90 14.48
CA THR A 132 -5.50 16.04 13.65
C THR A 132 -4.35 16.88 13.11
N HIS A 133 -3.29 17.10 13.89
CA HIS A 133 -2.13 17.89 13.47
C HIS A 133 -1.14 17.14 12.56
N LYS A 134 -1.29 15.81 12.45
CA LYS A 134 -0.44 14.93 11.62
C LYS A 134 -1.08 14.65 10.26
N VAL A 135 -2.40 14.73 10.17
CA VAL A 135 -3.17 14.40 8.97
C VAL A 135 -3.26 15.60 8.03
N HIS A 136 -2.97 15.35 6.76
CA HIS A 136 -3.12 16.27 5.63
C HIS A 136 -4.11 15.62 4.65
N PHE A 137 -5.36 16.11 4.62
CA PHE A 137 -6.40 15.54 3.78
C PHE A 137 -6.61 16.36 2.50
N TYR A 138 -6.58 15.67 1.36
CA TYR A 138 -6.79 16.21 0.03
C TYR A 138 -8.02 15.57 -0.59
N ASN A 139 -9.15 16.29 -0.56
CA ASN A 139 -10.36 15.80 -1.21
C ASN A 139 -10.37 16.11 -2.72
N THR A 140 -9.38 15.56 -3.41
CA THR A 140 -9.17 15.68 -4.85
C THR A 140 -8.45 14.43 -5.33
N PRO A 141 -8.65 13.97 -6.57
CA PRO A 141 -7.86 12.89 -7.12
C PRO A 141 -6.36 13.23 -7.13
N THR A 142 -5.54 12.24 -6.77
CA THR A 142 -4.09 12.33 -6.98
C THR A 142 -3.75 12.17 -8.47
N SER A 143 -2.53 12.56 -8.86
CA SER A 143 -2.06 12.45 -10.23
C SER A 143 -0.86 11.52 -10.34
N ALA A 144 -0.90 10.62 -11.33
CA ALA A 144 0.25 9.80 -11.72
C ALA A 144 1.43 10.60 -12.28
N ARG A 145 1.20 11.85 -12.74
CA ARG A 145 2.27 12.72 -13.24
C ARG A 145 3.02 13.37 -12.08
N ILE A 146 4.31 13.08 -11.93
CA ILE A 146 5.19 13.68 -10.91
C ILE A 146 5.18 15.22 -10.95
N THR A 147 5.06 15.83 -12.12
CA THR A 147 5.05 17.30 -12.23
C THR A 147 3.76 17.94 -11.72
N HIS A 148 2.70 17.17 -11.46
CA HIS A 148 1.43 17.71 -11.01
C HIS A 148 1.50 18.16 -9.55
N PRO A 149 0.96 19.34 -9.18
CA PRO A 149 1.02 19.85 -7.80
C PRO A 149 0.39 18.90 -6.77
N MET A 150 -0.68 18.22 -7.13
CA MET A 150 -1.41 17.28 -6.25
C MET A 150 -0.90 15.83 -6.33
N SER A 151 0.27 15.59 -6.94
CA SER A 151 0.83 14.23 -7.01
C SER A 151 1.50 13.87 -5.69
N ALA A 152 1.11 12.74 -5.10
CA ALA A 152 1.79 12.19 -3.92
C ALA A 152 3.27 11.92 -4.20
N LEU A 153 3.60 11.46 -5.42
CA LEU A 153 4.97 11.23 -5.86
C LEU A 153 5.82 12.50 -5.86
N ARG A 154 5.20 13.65 -6.17
CA ARG A 154 5.87 14.96 -6.09
C ARG A 154 6.22 15.33 -4.66
N ILE A 155 5.29 15.11 -3.73
CA ILE A 155 5.50 15.39 -2.30
C ILE A 155 6.64 14.53 -1.78
N ILE A 156 6.65 13.23 -2.10
CA ILE A 156 7.75 12.32 -1.71
C ILE A 156 9.10 12.84 -2.22
N LEU A 157 9.20 13.25 -3.49
CA LEU A 157 10.47 13.72 -4.03
C LEU A 157 10.95 15.05 -3.43
N ASN A 158 10.05 15.88 -2.93
CA ASN A 158 10.38 17.21 -2.42
C ASN A 158 10.59 17.23 -0.89
N ASP A 159 9.81 16.43 -0.16
CA ASP A 159 9.66 16.61 1.30
C ASP A 159 10.21 15.42 2.10
N VAL A 160 10.46 14.27 1.44
CA VAL A 160 11.00 13.05 2.06
C VAL A 160 12.49 12.91 1.72
N GLU A 161 13.28 12.63 2.75
CA GLU A 161 14.69 12.29 2.64
C GLU A 161 14.89 10.76 2.66
N PRO A 162 16.01 10.24 2.12
CA PRO A 162 16.27 8.79 2.11
C PRO A 162 16.41 8.12 3.48
N ASP A 163 16.49 8.88 4.58
CA ASP A 163 16.56 8.40 5.97
C ASP A 163 15.23 8.53 6.73
N ASP A 164 14.18 9.02 6.07
CA ASP A 164 12.81 8.96 6.57
C ASP A 164 12.19 7.61 6.19
N PHE A 165 11.21 7.16 6.97
CA PHE A 165 10.42 5.97 6.68
C PHE A 165 9.13 6.31 5.97
N VAL A 166 8.81 5.59 4.89
CA VAL A 166 7.66 5.89 4.05
C VAL A 166 6.85 4.65 3.71
N VAL A 167 5.56 4.73 4.06
CA VAL A 167 4.54 3.79 3.59
C VAL A 167 3.70 4.46 2.51
N PHE A 168 3.57 3.79 1.37
CA PHE A 168 2.77 4.23 0.24
C PHE A 168 1.61 3.25 -0.01
N LYS A 169 0.41 3.60 0.46
CA LYS A 169 -0.83 2.90 0.15
C LYS A 169 -1.43 3.44 -1.15
N LEU A 170 -1.76 2.54 -2.07
CA LEU A 170 -2.47 2.81 -3.31
C LEU A 170 -3.70 1.91 -3.42
N ASP A 171 -4.88 2.52 -3.39
CA ASP A 171 -6.17 1.86 -3.57
C ASP A 171 -7.17 2.92 -4.03
N ILE A 172 -7.14 3.25 -5.31
CA ILE A 172 -8.06 4.20 -5.94
C ILE A 172 -8.90 3.47 -6.97
N ASP A 173 -10.17 3.89 -7.11
CA ASP A 173 -11.14 3.33 -8.08
C ASP A 173 -10.80 3.69 -9.56
N ASP A 174 -9.53 3.71 -9.96
CA ASP A 174 -9.03 4.03 -11.31
C ASP A 174 -7.76 3.23 -11.66
N ASN A 175 -7.95 1.96 -12.04
CA ASN A 175 -6.87 1.01 -12.36
C ASN A 175 -5.83 1.54 -13.37
N PRO A 176 -6.19 2.19 -14.50
CA PRO A 176 -5.21 2.83 -15.38
C PRO A 176 -4.30 3.84 -14.68
N THR A 177 -4.80 4.60 -13.72
CA THR A 177 -4.00 5.56 -12.95
C THR A 177 -3.14 4.85 -11.91
N GLU A 178 -3.67 3.84 -11.22
CA GLU A 178 -2.88 3.02 -10.27
C GLU A 178 -1.66 2.39 -10.92
N VAL A 179 -1.87 1.72 -12.06
CA VAL A 179 -0.81 1.09 -12.83
C VAL A 179 0.24 2.12 -13.27
N LYS A 180 -0.19 3.31 -13.70
CA LYS A 180 0.74 4.40 -14.05
C LYS A 180 1.54 4.88 -12.84
N ILE A 181 0.93 4.99 -11.65
CA ILE A 181 1.62 5.36 -10.42
C ILE A 181 2.71 4.34 -10.09
N ILE A 182 2.37 3.04 -10.07
CA ILE A 182 3.33 1.97 -9.76
C ILE A 182 4.46 1.94 -10.79
N LEU A 183 4.14 2.01 -12.08
CA LEU A 183 5.18 2.07 -13.12
C LEU A 183 6.08 3.30 -12.96
N THR A 184 5.53 4.44 -12.58
CA THR A 184 6.30 5.66 -12.34
C THR A 184 7.26 5.49 -11.15
N ILE A 185 6.81 4.87 -10.06
CA ILE A 185 7.67 4.53 -8.91
C ILE A 185 8.82 3.62 -9.38
N LEU A 186 8.50 2.51 -10.06
CA LEU A 186 9.48 1.52 -10.54
C LEU A 186 10.48 2.08 -11.56
N GLN A 187 10.11 3.12 -12.31
CA GLN A 187 10.96 3.76 -13.32
C GLN A 187 11.73 4.96 -12.77
N THR A 188 11.52 5.35 -11.51
CA THR A 188 12.13 6.53 -10.91
C THR A 188 13.01 6.11 -9.72
N PRO A 189 14.34 5.98 -9.91
CA PRO A 189 15.25 5.55 -8.84
C PRO A 189 15.15 6.38 -7.55
N ALA A 190 14.88 7.67 -7.70
CA ALA A 190 14.70 8.59 -6.58
C ALA A 190 13.44 8.30 -5.72
N LEU A 191 12.39 7.72 -6.30
CA LEU A 191 11.21 7.26 -5.58
C LEU A 191 11.46 5.90 -4.91
N ILE A 192 12.10 4.97 -5.62
CA ILE A 192 12.49 3.66 -5.07
C ILE A 192 13.36 3.83 -3.81
N ALA A 193 14.26 4.82 -3.82
CA ALA A 193 15.13 5.11 -2.68
C ALA A 193 14.44 5.83 -1.50
N ARG A 194 13.16 6.19 -1.62
CA ARG A 194 12.40 6.97 -0.62
C ARG A 194 11.12 6.29 -0.17
N ILE A 195 10.77 5.13 -0.73
CA ILE A 195 9.55 4.39 -0.38
C ILE A 195 9.98 3.03 0.14
N ASP A 196 9.73 2.80 1.43
CA ASP A 196 10.11 1.56 2.11
C ASP A 196 9.05 0.47 1.95
N GLU A 197 7.78 0.84 2.02
CA GLU A 197 6.67 -0.11 1.90
C GLU A 197 5.60 0.39 0.91
N VAL A 198 5.16 -0.50 0.03
CA VAL A 198 4.03 -0.27 -0.87
C VAL A 198 2.92 -1.25 -0.52
N LEU A 199 1.74 -0.70 -0.20
CA LEU A 199 0.51 -1.44 -0.02
C LEU A 199 -0.38 -1.14 -1.23
N TRP A 200 -0.73 -2.14 -2.05
CA TRP A 200 -1.47 -1.88 -3.29
C TRP A 200 -2.69 -2.81 -3.44
N GLU A 201 -3.87 -2.22 -3.60
CA GLU A 201 -5.06 -2.94 -4.08
C GLU A 201 -5.05 -2.97 -5.60
N HIS A 202 -4.46 -4.02 -6.18
CA HIS A 202 -4.48 -4.14 -7.63
C HIS A 202 -5.90 -4.54 -8.10
N HIS A 203 -6.63 -3.58 -8.64
CA HIS A 203 -7.97 -3.75 -9.22
C HIS A 203 -7.95 -4.53 -10.55
N VAL A 204 -7.72 -5.85 -10.48
CA VAL A 204 -7.71 -6.77 -11.64
C VAL A 204 -8.92 -7.69 -11.70
N LYS A 205 -9.42 -7.92 -12.92
CA LYS A 205 -10.26 -9.10 -13.22
C LYS A 205 -9.33 -10.24 -13.65
N GLY A 206 -9.21 -11.27 -12.83
CA GLY A 206 -8.53 -12.52 -13.18
C GLY A 206 -7.02 -12.50 -13.06
N SER A 207 -6.44 -11.97 -11.98
CA SER A 207 -4.99 -12.11 -11.78
C SER A 207 -4.57 -13.58 -11.63
N PRO A 208 -3.33 -13.93 -12.03
CA PRO A 208 -2.73 -15.19 -11.64
C PRO A 208 -2.83 -15.44 -10.13
N THR A 209 -2.77 -14.40 -9.30
CA THR A 209 -2.94 -14.52 -7.84
C THR A 209 -4.38 -14.87 -7.42
N GLN A 210 -5.40 -14.44 -8.16
CA GLN A 210 -6.81 -14.83 -7.98
C GLN A 210 -7.05 -16.33 -8.27
N TRP A 211 -6.24 -16.95 -9.13
CA TRP A 211 -6.45 -18.33 -9.57
C TRP A 211 -5.39 -19.32 -9.10
N TYR A 212 -4.19 -18.87 -8.75
CA TYR A 212 -3.01 -19.71 -8.50
C TYR A 212 -2.24 -19.37 -7.20
N GLY A 213 -2.69 -18.39 -6.41
CA GLY A 213 -2.05 -18.00 -5.15
C GLY A 213 -0.59 -17.53 -5.29
N TRP A 214 0.18 -17.58 -4.19
CA TRP A 214 1.58 -17.15 -4.08
C TRP A 214 2.62 -18.14 -4.67
N GLY A 215 2.22 -18.97 -5.64
CA GLY A 215 3.15 -19.87 -6.32
C GLY A 215 4.24 -19.13 -7.11
N ASN A 216 5.20 -19.86 -7.68
CA ASN A 216 6.21 -19.25 -8.56
C ASN A 216 5.54 -18.60 -9.79
N MET A 217 5.29 -17.29 -9.72
CA MET A 217 4.59 -16.53 -10.74
C MET A 217 5.38 -16.40 -12.06
N ARG A 218 6.67 -16.76 -12.09
CA ARG A 218 7.43 -16.86 -13.36
C ARG A 218 6.95 -18.02 -14.23
N LYS A 219 6.19 -18.97 -13.66
CA LYS A 219 5.60 -20.12 -14.37
C LYS A 219 4.09 -19.97 -14.61
N SER A 220 3.44 -18.93 -14.07
CA SER A 220 1.99 -18.76 -14.23
C SER A 220 1.69 -18.15 -15.61
N LYS A 221 0.91 -18.87 -16.42
CA LYS A 221 0.46 -18.43 -17.76
C LYS A 221 -0.93 -17.77 -17.69
N GLY A 222 -1.18 -16.94 -16.69
CA GLY A 222 -2.47 -16.24 -16.59
C GLY A 222 -2.66 -15.31 -17.78
N ARG A 223 -3.80 -15.43 -18.48
CA ARG A 223 -4.17 -14.49 -19.55
C ARG A 223 -4.70 -13.21 -18.90
N TYR A 224 -3.95 -12.13 -19.06
CA TYR A 224 -4.40 -10.78 -18.71
C TYR A 224 -5.47 -10.35 -19.72
N THR A 225 -6.66 -9.98 -19.23
CA THR A 225 -7.62 -9.22 -20.04
C THR A 225 -7.68 -7.81 -19.49
N THR A 226 -7.23 -6.83 -20.27
CA THR A 226 -7.49 -5.40 -20.03
C THR A 226 -8.99 -5.15 -20.11
N LEU A 227 -9.53 -4.33 -19.22
CA LEU A 227 -10.88 -3.77 -19.41
C LEU A 227 -10.88 -3.00 -20.73
N GLY A 228 -11.70 -3.47 -21.67
CA GLY A 228 -12.02 -2.73 -22.88
C GLY A 228 -12.90 -1.53 -22.53
N SER A 229 -12.56 -0.41 -23.19
CA SER A 229 -13.37 0.79 -23.52
C SER A 229 -14.52 1.16 -22.59
#